data_AF-R7SJ11-F1
#
_entry.id   AF-R7SJ11-F1
#
_cell.length_a   1.000
_cell.length_b   1.000
_cell.length_c   1.000
_cell.angle_alpha   90.00
_cell.angle_beta   90.00
_cell.angle_gamma   90.00
#
_symmetry.space_group_name_H-M   'P 1'
#
loop_
_entity.id
_entity.type
_entity.pdbx_description
1 polymer ?
#
loop_
_entity_poly.entity_id
_entity_poly.type
_entity_poly.pdbx_seq_one_letter_code
_entity_poly.pdbx_strand_id
1 'polypeptide(L)' 'AREAAKASRQYDSVVTRKALEVRFQERMGGRMPHEWQVDVAEALLVGLDYTVIAGTGSGKTMP' A
#
# COMPACT_ATOMS: atom_id res chain seq x y z
N ALA A 1 -6.72 -12.73 2.18
CA ALA A 1 -6.60 -11.58 3.09
C ALA A 1 -7.55 -10.44 2.72
N ARG A 2 -7.45 -9.85 1.52
CA ARG A 2 -8.39 -8.82 1.02
C ARG A 2 -9.86 -9.23 1.16
N GLU A 3 -10.22 -10.42 0.68
CA GLU A 3 -11.60 -10.94 0.82
C GLU A 3 -12.03 -11.16 2.28
N ALA A 4 -11.11 -11.65 3.12
CA ALA A 4 -11.39 -11.83 4.56
C ALA A 4 -11.59 -10.48 5.27
N ALA A 5 -10.78 -9.47 4.94
CA ALA A 5 -10.93 -8.11 5.44
C ALA A 5 -12.23 -7.47 4.93
N LYS A 6 -12.59 -7.70 3.67
CA LYS A 6 -13.85 -7.22 3.08
C LYS A 6 -15.06 -7.77 3.82
N ALA A 7 -15.06 -9.07 4.08
CA ALA A 7 -16.14 -9.75 4.78
C ALA A 7 -16.25 -9.35 6.27
N SER A 8 -15.13 -9.06 6.94
CA SER A 8 -15.10 -8.82 8.39
C SER A 8 -15.07 -7.35 8.81
N ARG A 9 -14.60 -6.44 7.94
CA ARG A 9 -14.31 -5.04 8.29
C ARG A 9 -14.85 -4.03 7.27
N GLN A 10 -15.73 -4.45 6.34
CA GLN A 10 -16.20 -3.62 5.21
C GLN A 10 -15.06 -2.99 4.41
N TYR A 11 -13.93 -3.70 4.33
CA TYR A 11 -12.75 -3.24 3.62
C TYR A 11 -12.91 -3.32 2.10
N ASP A 12 -12.54 -2.27 1.38
CA ASP A 12 -12.47 -2.25 -0.09
C ASP A 12 -11.04 -2.02 -0.57
N SER A 13 -10.47 -3.03 -1.23
CA SER A 13 -9.10 -3.01 -1.76
C SER A 13 -8.93 -1.96 -2.85
N VAL A 14 -9.88 -1.83 -3.78
CA VAL A 14 -9.78 -0.92 -4.91
C VAL A 14 -9.79 0.52 -4.43
N VAL A 15 -10.72 0.86 -3.54
CA VAL A 15 -10.81 2.19 -2.95
C VAL A 15 -9.57 2.50 -2.10
N THR A 16 -9.11 1.56 -1.29
CA THR A 16 -7.94 1.73 -0.44
C THR A 16 -6.67 1.96 -1.25
N ARG A 17 -6.41 1.13 -2.28
CA ARG A 17 -5.24 1.27 -3.14
C ARG A 17 -5.21 2.61 -3.87
N LYS A 18 -6.36 3.02 -4.41
CA LYS A 18 -6.49 4.34 -5.05
C LYS A 18 -6.21 5.47 -4.06
N ALA A 19 -6.69 5.36 -2.82
CA ALA A 19 -6.39 6.34 -1.78
C ALA A 19 -4.89 6.37 -1.44
N LEU A 20 -4.23 5.21 -1.34
CA LEU A 20 -2.78 5.12 -1.12
C LEU A 20 -1.99 5.83 -2.23
N GLU A 21 -2.35 5.58 -3.50
CA GLU A 21 -1.72 6.24 -4.65
C GLU A 21 -1.92 7.76 -4.62
N VAL A 22 -3.13 8.25 -4.36
CA VAL A 22 -3.42 9.68 -4.27
C VAL A 22 -2.61 10.32 -3.14
N ARG A 23 -2.59 9.71 -1.94
CA ARG A 23 -1.81 10.21 -0.81
C ARG A 23 -0.31 10.25 -1.09
N PHE A 24 0.20 9.21 -1.75
CA PHE A 24 1.59 9.19 -2.17
C PHE A 24 1.91 10.34 -3.13
N GLN A 25 1.08 10.53 -4.17
CA GLN A 25 1.24 11.61 -5.13
C GLN A 25 1.26 12.99 -4.46
N GLU A 26 0.30 13.24 -3.56
CA GLU A 26 0.20 14.48 -2.78
C GLU A 26 1.51 14.77 -2.02
N ARG A 27 2.11 13.74 -1.41
CA ARG A 27 3.32 13.87 -0.58
C ARG A 27 4.62 13.87 -1.39
N MET A 28 4.61 13.27 -2.58
CA MET A 28 5.83 13.01 -3.37
C MET A 28 5.97 13.91 -4.60
N GLY A 29 5.21 15.00 -4.66
CA GLY A 29 5.28 15.98 -5.75
C GLY A 29 4.75 15.42 -7.07
N GLY A 30 3.66 14.65 -7.03
CA GLY A 30 3.01 14.08 -8.21
C GLY A 30 3.66 12.81 -8.75
N ARG A 31 4.68 12.26 -8.08
CA ARG A 31 5.24 10.94 -8.43
C ARG A 31 4.28 9.81 -8.08
N MET A 32 4.28 8.74 -8.86
CA MET A 32 3.53 7.53 -8.56
C MET A 32 4.33 6.61 -7.63
N PRO A 33 3.68 5.87 -6.72
CA PRO A 33 4.33 4.78 -6.02
C PRO A 33 4.63 3.63 -6.99
N HIS A 34 5.63 2.83 -6.68
CA HIS A 34 5.77 1.51 -7.28
C HIS A 34 4.65 0.60 -6.80
N GLU A 35 4.24 -0.34 -7.66
CA GLU A 35 3.17 -1.30 -7.35
C GLU A 35 3.44 -2.07 -6.03
N TRP A 36 4.68 -2.53 -5.83
CA TRP A 36 5.06 -3.25 -4.62
C TRP A 36 4.96 -2.40 -3.35
N GLN A 37 5.11 -1.07 -3.43
CA GLN A 37 4.92 -0.19 -2.26
C GLN A 37 3.45 -0.15 -1.86
N VAL A 38 2.54 -0.13 -2.84
CA VAL A 38 1.10 -0.20 -2.60
C VAL A 38 0.70 -1.56 -2.03
N ASP A 39 1.26 -2.65 -2.57
CA ASP A 39 1.00 -4.00 -2.07
C ASP A 39 1.43 -4.17 -0.61
N VAL A 40 2.61 -3.67 -0.25
CA VAL A 40 3.14 -3.74 1.12
C VAL A 40 2.34 -2.86 2.07
N ALA A 41 2.01 -1.63 1.67
CA ALA A 41 1.18 -0.73 2.47
C ALA A 41 -0.22 -1.33 2.70
N GLU A 42 -0.79 -1.98 1.69
CA GLU A 42 -2.08 -2.66 1.83
C GLU A 42 -1.97 -3.89 2.74
N ALA A 43 -0.90 -4.69 2.62
CA ALA A 43 -0.65 -5.84 3.48
C ALA A 43 -0.59 -5.43 4.96
N LEU A 44 0.08 -4.31 5.27
CA LEU A 44 0.05 -3.69 6.60
C LEU A 44 -1.37 -3.38 7.07
N LEU A 45 -2.18 -2.73 6.23
CA LEU A 45 -3.55 -2.33 6.58
C LEU A 45 -4.48 -3.51 6.84
N VAL A 46 -4.31 -4.61 6.12
CA VAL A 46 -5.10 -5.83 6.35
C VAL A 46 -4.53 -6.72 7.46
N GLY A 47 -3.41 -6.33 8.08
CA GLY A 47 -2.78 -7.05 9.18
C GLY A 47 -2.05 -8.32 8.76
N LEU A 48 -1.44 -8.33 7.57
CA LEU A 48 -0.58 -9.42 7.12
C LEU A 48 0.88 -9.15 7.50
N ASP A 49 1.58 -10.21 7.85
CA ASP A 49 3.04 -10.21 7.88
C ASP A 49 3.60 -10.21 6.45
N TYR A 50 4.70 -9.50 6.24
CA TYR A 50 5.36 -9.41 4.94
C TYR A 50 6.88 -9.28 5.10
N THR A 51 7.62 -9.61 4.04
CA THR A 51 9.07 -9.40 3.94
C THR A 51 9.35 -8.68 2.63
N VAL A 52 10.10 -7.59 2.70
CA VAL A 52 10.55 -6.82 1.52
C VAL A 52 12.05 -6.95 1.37
N ILE A 53 12.50 -7.39 0.21
CA ILE A 53 13.93 -7.39 -0.18
C ILE A 53 14.11 -6.29 -1.21
N ALA A 54 14.74 -5.18 -0.81
CA ALA A 54 14.99 -4.06 -1.71
C ALA A 54 16.26 -3.29 -1.34
N GLY A 55 17.02 -2.88 -2.35
CA GLY A 55 18.29 -2.15 -2.20
C GLY A 55 18.13 -0.76 -1.56
N THR A 56 19.24 -0.14 -1.16
CA THR A 56 19.25 1.24 -0.67
C THR A 56 18.76 2.20 -1.75
N GLY A 57 17.95 3.20 -1.37
CA GLY A 57 17.38 4.17 -2.31
C GLY A 57 16.19 3.66 -3.13
N SER A 58 15.78 2.40 -2.96
CA SER A 58 14.64 1.82 -3.71
C SER A 58 13.26 2.39 -3.34
N GLY A 59 13.18 3.28 -2.35
CA GLY A 59 11.89 3.81 -1.87
C GLY A 59 11.18 2.92 -0.83
N LYS A 60 11.91 2.20 0.04
CA LYS A 60 11.27 1.42 1.13
C LYS A 60 10.38 2.27 2.05
N THR A 61 10.67 3.57 2.20
CA THR A 61 9.85 4.49 2.98
C THR A 61 8.61 4.90 2.19
N MET A 62 7.44 4.51 2.69
CA MET A 62 6.15 5.03 2.25
C MET A 62 5.81 6.30 3.06
N PRO A 63 5.62 7.46 2.42
CA PRO A 63 5.31 8.72 3.09
C PRO A 63 3.92 8.77 3.71
#